data_AF-A0A850MRQ3-F1
#
_entry.id   AF-A0A850MRQ3-F1
#
_cell.length_a   1.000
_cell.length_b   1.000
_cell.length_c   1.000
_cell.angle_alpha   90.00
_cell.angle_beta   90.00
_cell.angle_gamma   90.00
#
_symmetry.space_group_name_H-M   'P 1'
#
loop_
_entity.id
_entity.type
_entity.pdbx_description
1 polymer ?
#
loop_
_entity_poly.entity_id
_entity_poly.type
_entity_poly.pdbx_seq_one_letter_code
_entity_poly.pdbx_strand_id
1 'polypeptide(L)'
;DADKAGEVAVRVAMAVAPKRKKMKNLVDYSELQKIASECKECSDCQRACVNNLPIPPAMVAAAQGDFTLLEGLWDLCVGCGRCDEVCSHGISPHDMIAVAGENRFKEDKFVIRSGRGQIRDTEIRNVGSPIVLGEIPGIIAIVGCANYPNGPQEVAKIAEEFLRRRYIVTVSGCSAMDIARARNEDGQTLYEQYPGEFDAGGLVNVGSCVANSHIAGAAVKVANIFAKRNLRGNFEEIADYILNRVGACGIAWGAYSQKAASIATGCNRFGVPVIIGPHGAKYRRQYLGRSDNDESWMVIDARTGKKVYVGPTPEHLIYAAESVEECIVETAKLCLRPSDNFKGRAVKLTHWIDLHKRYYGKMPDDIEKFVRVEADIPLTMKDEIMPILQKKGWQSREIPDPTLLPRMIRKKKGE
;
A
#
# COMPACT_ATOMS: atom_id res chain seq x y z
N ASP A 1 -6.54 9.19 -35.65
CA ASP A 1 -6.52 10.61 -36.03
C ASP A 1 -6.72 11.43 -34.75
N ALA A 2 -5.63 11.96 -34.18
CA ALA A 2 -5.68 12.68 -32.92
C ALA A 2 -6.36 14.06 -33.07
N ASP A 3 -6.20 14.69 -34.24
CA ASP A 3 -6.75 16.01 -34.55
C ASP A 3 -8.28 16.01 -34.53
N LYS A 4 -8.90 14.90 -34.97
CA LYS A 4 -10.37 14.75 -34.97
C LYS A 4 -10.93 14.17 -33.68
N ALA A 5 -10.12 13.51 -32.85
CA ALA A 5 -10.60 12.76 -31.70
C ALA A 5 -11.36 13.65 -30.69
N GLY A 6 -10.82 14.85 -30.41
CA GLY A 6 -11.46 15.82 -29.52
C GLY A 6 -12.81 16.31 -30.05
N GLU A 7 -12.85 16.70 -31.33
CA GLU A 7 -14.08 17.17 -31.96
C GLU A 7 -15.17 16.08 -31.96
N VAL A 8 -14.83 14.88 -32.43
CA VAL A 8 -15.77 13.76 -32.52
C VAL A 8 -16.32 13.40 -31.15
N ALA A 9 -15.46 13.29 -30.13
CA ALA A 9 -15.88 12.94 -28.77
C ALA A 9 -16.91 13.95 -28.21
N VAL A 10 -16.63 15.25 -28.34
CA VAL A 10 -17.51 16.31 -27.82
C VAL A 10 -18.82 16.36 -28.60
N ARG A 11 -18.77 16.36 -29.94
CA ARG A 11 -19.98 16.46 -30.78
C ARG A 11 -20.90 15.25 -30.60
N VAL A 12 -20.34 14.04 -30.52
CA VAL A 12 -21.11 12.82 -30.25
C VAL A 12 -21.76 12.88 -28.88
N ALA A 13 -21.02 13.27 -27.83
CA ALA A 13 -21.57 13.39 -26.48
C ALA A 13 -22.75 14.36 -26.44
N MET A 14 -22.61 15.54 -27.05
CA MET A 14 -23.69 16.55 -27.12
C MET A 14 -24.90 16.05 -27.92
N ALA A 15 -24.70 15.33 -29.03
CA ALA A 15 -25.79 14.83 -29.86
C ALA A 15 -26.54 13.64 -29.24
N VAL A 16 -25.85 12.79 -28.47
CA VAL A 16 -26.42 11.58 -27.86
C VAL A 16 -27.10 11.88 -26.52
N ALA A 17 -26.59 12.84 -25.73
CA ALA A 17 -27.15 13.21 -24.43
C ALA A 17 -28.68 13.44 -24.41
N PRO A 18 -29.30 14.26 -25.29
CA PRO A 18 -30.75 14.48 -25.27
C PRO A 18 -31.56 13.24 -25.67
N LYS A 19 -30.99 12.33 -26.46
CA LYS A 19 -31.63 11.07 -26.84
C LYS A 19 -31.67 10.09 -25.66
N ARG A 20 -30.55 9.97 -24.93
CA ARG A 20 -30.45 9.11 -23.75
C ARG A 20 -31.25 9.59 -22.55
N LYS A 21 -31.50 10.90 -22.40
CA LYS A 21 -32.39 11.43 -21.34
C LYS A 21 -33.81 10.84 -21.36
N LYS A 22 -34.25 10.32 -22.51
CA LYS A 22 -35.58 9.69 -22.66
C LYS A 22 -35.60 8.20 -22.27
N MET A 23 -34.43 7.60 -22.00
CA MET A 23 -34.32 6.21 -21.58
C MET A 23 -34.33 6.14 -20.06
N LYS A 24 -35.25 5.35 -19.49
CA LYS A 24 -35.18 4.93 -18.08
C LYS A 24 -34.20 3.77 -18.01
N ASN A 25 -33.08 3.94 -17.29
CA ASN A 25 -32.02 2.92 -17.23
C ASN A 25 -32.07 2.06 -15.96
N LEU A 26 -32.83 2.48 -14.94
CA LEU A 26 -32.93 1.78 -13.67
C LEU A 26 -34.39 1.39 -13.43
N VAL A 27 -34.57 0.13 -13.07
CA VAL A 27 -35.83 -0.45 -12.59
C VAL A 27 -36.18 0.13 -11.21
N ASP A 28 -37.45 0.19 -10.85
CA ASP A 28 -37.86 0.68 -9.52
C ASP A 28 -37.76 -0.42 -8.44
N TYR A 29 -37.88 -0.05 -7.16
CA TYR A 29 -37.77 -0.99 -6.04
C TYR A 29 -38.84 -2.09 -6.06
N SER A 30 -40.03 -1.83 -6.64
CA SER A 30 -41.09 -2.84 -6.73
C SER A 30 -40.78 -3.89 -7.79
N GLU A 31 -40.19 -3.46 -8.90
CA GLU A 31 -39.67 -4.34 -9.95
C GLU A 31 -38.44 -5.11 -9.46
N LEU A 32 -37.56 -4.48 -8.70
CA LEU A 32 -36.44 -5.13 -8.00
C LEU A 32 -36.92 -6.28 -7.11
N GLN A 33 -37.93 -6.04 -6.28
CA GLN A 33 -38.49 -7.05 -5.39
C GLN A 33 -39.02 -8.25 -6.17
N LYS A 34 -39.72 -7.98 -7.29
CA LYS A 34 -40.24 -9.03 -8.17
C LYS A 34 -39.10 -9.86 -8.79
N ILE A 35 -38.09 -9.21 -9.36
CA ILE A 35 -36.91 -9.89 -9.93
C ILE A 35 -36.21 -10.72 -8.84
N ALA A 36 -36.05 -10.17 -7.64
CA ALA A 36 -35.44 -10.87 -6.51
C ALA A 36 -36.23 -12.13 -6.10
N SER A 37 -37.56 -12.08 -6.17
CA SER A 37 -38.43 -13.24 -5.87
C SER A 37 -38.29 -14.41 -6.86
N GLU A 38 -37.70 -14.18 -8.04
CA GLU A 38 -37.40 -15.23 -9.02
C GLU A 38 -36.08 -15.97 -8.72
N CYS A 39 -35.27 -15.47 -7.77
CA CYS A 39 -34.02 -16.09 -7.36
C CYS A 39 -34.27 -17.48 -6.74
N LYS A 40 -33.48 -18.48 -7.16
CA LYS A 40 -33.54 -19.86 -6.64
C LYS A 40 -32.51 -20.19 -5.57
N GLU A 41 -31.72 -19.21 -5.14
CA GLU A 41 -30.71 -19.40 -4.10
C GLU A 41 -29.67 -20.51 -4.43
N CYS A 42 -29.39 -20.75 -5.71
CA CYS A 42 -28.48 -21.82 -6.15
C CYS A 42 -26.98 -21.52 -5.88
N SER A 43 -26.67 -20.27 -5.54
CA SER A 43 -25.33 -19.75 -5.22
C SER A 43 -24.30 -19.75 -6.36
N ASP A 44 -24.73 -19.94 -7.62
CA ASP A 44 -23.82 -19.85 -8.78
C ASP A 44 -23.16 -18.47 -8.90
N CYS A 45 -23.95 -17.40 -8.71
CA CYS A 45 -23.47 -16.02 -8.74
C CYS A 45 -22.40 -15.74 -7.67
N GLN A 46 -22.57 -16.26 -6.45
CA GLN A 46 -21.60 -16.13 -5.37
C GLN A 46 -20.32 -16.91 -5.67
N ARG A 47 -20.43 -18.17 -6.15
CA ARG A 47 -19.28 -18.98 -6.55
C ARG A 47 -18.47 -18.34 -7.69
N ALA A 48 -19.14 -17.68 -8.63
CA ALA A 48 -18.50 -16.98 -9.74
C ALA A 48 -17.91 -15.61 -9.35
N CYS A 49 -18.38 -15.02 -8.25
CA CYS A 49 -17.93 -13.72 -7.78
C CYS A 49 -16.46 -13.76 -7.35
N VAL A 50 -15.66 -12.81 -7.85
CA VAL A 50 -14.22 -12.74 -7.53
C VAL A 50 -13.93 -12.46 -6.06
N ASN A 51 -14.88 -11.82 -5.38
CA ASN A 51 -14.85 -11.48 -3.95
C ASN A 51 -15.75 -12.39 -3.11
N ASN A 52 -16.37 -13.43 -3.71
CA ASN A 52 -17.29 -14.35 -3.03
C ASN A 52 -18.43 -13.63 -2.29
N LEU A 53 -18.98 -12.57 -2.88
CA LEU A 53 -20.01 -11.75 -2.23
C LEU A 53 -21.28 -12.57 -1.91
N PRO A 54 -21.93 -12.33 -0.75
CA PRO A 54 -23.14 -13.05 -0.34
C PRO A 54 -24.38 -12.56 -1.11
N ILE A 55 -24.37 -12.76 -2.42
CA ILE A 55 -25.46 -12.35 -3.33
C ILE A 55 -26.77 -13.09 -3.00
N PRO A 56 -26.82 -14.42 -2.81
CA PRO A 56 -28.09 -15.12 -2.57
C PRO A 56 -28.82 -14.63 -1.30
N PRO A 57 -28.17 -14.49 -0.13
CA PRO A 57 -28.82 -13.89 1.04
C PRO A 57 -29.36 -12.47 0.79
N ALA A 58 -28.62 -11.64 0.03
CA ALA A 58 -29.07 -10.30 -0.31
C ALA A 58 -30.32 -10.31 -1.22
N MET A 59 -30.41 -11.28 -2.14
CA MET A 59 -31.59 -11.47 -2.99
C MET A 59 -32.81 -11.93 -2.19
N VAL A 60 -32.64 -12.81 -1.21
CA VAL A 60 -33.73 -13.26 -0.32
C VAL A 60 -34.31 -12.11 0.48
N ALA A 61 -33.45 -11.26 1.06
CA ALA A 61 -33.89 -10.06 1.77
C ALA A 61 -34.63 -9.10 0.83
N ALA A 62 -34.09 -8.88 -0.38
CA ALA A 62 -34.69 -8.01 -1.38
C ALA A 62 -36.08 -8.50 -1.83
N ALA A 63 -36.30 -9.81 -1.93
CA ALA A 63 -37.61 -10.38 -2.23
C ALA A 63 -38.67 -10.07 -1.14
N GLN A 64 -38.22 -9.83 0.10
CA GLN A 64 -39.07 -9.42 1.24
C GLN A 64 -39.19 -7.89 1.36
N GLY A 65 -38.57 -7.13 0.45
CA GLY A 65 -38.59 -5.67 0.45
C GLY A 65 -37.46 -5.01 1.25
N ASP A 66 -36.48 -5.79 1.75
CA ASP A 66 -35.29 -5.27 2.41
C ASP A 66 -34.08 -5.26 1.46
N PHE A 67 -33.67 -4.07 1.04
CA PHE A 67 -32.57 -3.87 0.09
C PHE A 67 -31.23 -3.54 0.75
N THR A 68 -31.18 -3.47 2.09
CA THR A 68 -29.98 -3.05 2.83
C THR A 68 -28.77 -3.94 2.55
N LEU A 69 -28.99 -5.24 2.40
CA LEU A 69 -27.93 -6.18 2.06
C LEU A 69 -27.38 -5.96 0.65
N LEU A 70 -28.24 -5.70 -0.34
CA LEU A 70 -27.80 -5.37 -1.71
C LEU A 70 -27.04 -4.04 -1.76
N GLU A 71 -27.52 -3.03 -1.04
CA GLU A 71 -26.82 -1.74 -0.91
C GLU A 71 -25.43 -1.94 -0.29
N GLY A 72 -25.32 -2.77 0.75
CA GLY A 72 -24.04 -3.11 1.39
C GLY A 72 -23.02 -3.80 0.48
N LEU A 73 -23.47 -4.42 -0.63
CA LEU A 73 -22.58 -5.02 -1.62
C LEU A 73 -21.99 -4.00 -2.61
N TRP A 74 -22.54 -2.78 -2.70
CA TRP A 74 -22.12 -1.78 -3.70
C TRP A 74 -20.62 -1.49 -3.64
N ASP A 75 -20.08 -1.19 -2.45
CA ASP A 75 -18.68 -0.84 -2.27
C ASP A 75 -17.73 -2.04 -2.39
N LEU A 76 -18.26 -3.26 -2.28
CA LEU A 76 -17.51 -4.51 -2.37
C LEU A 76 -17.51 -5.09 -3.79
N CYS A 77 -18.49 -4.70 -4.61
CA CYS A 77 -18.64 -5.15 -5.98
C CYS A 77 -17.67 -4.42 -6.90
N VAL A 78 -16.87 -5.19 -7.65
CA VAL A 78 -15.94 -4.64 -8.66
C VAL A 78 -16.59 -4.45 -10.04
N GLY A 79 -17.90 -4.65 -10.17
CA GLY A 79 -18.64 -4.40 -11.41
C GLY A 79 -18.28 -5.32 -12.58
N CYS A 80 -17.93 -6.59 -12.32
CA CYS A 80 -17.36 -7.48 -13.35
C CYS A 80 -18.37 -8.26 -14.20
N GLY A 81 -19.66 -8.26 -13.87
CA GLY A 81 -20.73 -8.96 -14.62
C GLY A 81 -20.71 -10.49 -14.58
N ARG A 82 -19.69 -11.14 -14.00
CA ARG A 82 -19.58 -12.61 -13.95
C ARG A 82 -20.77 -13.29 -13.28
N CYS A 83 -21.38 -12.62 -12.30
CA CYS A 83 -22.56 -13.12 -11.61
C CYS A 83 -23.78 -13.21 -12.52
N ASP A 84 -23.89 -12.31 -13.50
CA ASP A 84 -25.04 -12.23 -14.42
C ASP A 84 -24.91 -13.33 -15.48
N GLU A 85 -23.69 -13.56 -15.96
CA GLU A 85 -23.37 -14.60 -16.96
C GLU A 85 -23.73 -16.02 -16.50
N VAL A 86 -23.64 -16.29 -15.19
CA VAL A 86 -23.89 -17.63 -14.63
C VAL A 86 -25.31 -17.82 -14.10
N CYS A 87 -26.15 -16.77 -14.09
CA CYS A 87 -27.50 -16.88 -13.57
C CYS A 87 -28.40 -17.68 -14.54
N SER A 88 -28.82 -18.88 -14.14
CA SER A 88 -29.70 -19.74 -14.94
C SER A 88 -31.12 -19.18 -15.16
N HIS A 89 -31.48 -18.10 -14.47
CA HIS A 89 -32.80 -17.46 -14.51
C HIS A 89 -32.77 -16.11 -15.23
N GLY A 90 -31.63 -15.70 -15.78
CA GLY A 90 -31.49 -14.43 -16.49
C GLY A 90 -31.61 -13.19 -15.59
N ILE A 91 -31.48 -13.37 -14.27
CA ILE A 91 -31.40 -12.26 -13.32
C ILE A 91 -30.00 -11.63 -13.47
N SER A 92 -29.93 -10.30 -13.36
CA SER A 92 -28.68 -9.54 -13.33
C SER A 92 -28.37 -9.08 -11.90
N PRO A 93 -27.70 -9.89 -11.06
CA PRO A 93 -27.27 -9.46 -9.73
C PRO A 93 -26.49 -8.15 -9.72
N HIS A 94 -25.67 -7.89 -10.74
CA HIS A 94 -24.93 -6.64 -10.85
C HIS A 94 -25.87 -5.43 -10.91
N ASP A 95 -26.89 -5.49 -11.77
CA ASP A 95 -27.83 -4.38 -11.93
C ASP A 95 -28.68 -4.22 -10.66
N MET A 96 -29.03 -5.32 -9.98
CA MET A 96 -29.70 -5.28 -8.68
C MET A 96 -28.87 -4.53 -7.63
N ILE A 97 -27.56 -4.82 -7.54
CA ILE A 97 -26.64 -4.11 -6.63
C ILE A 97 -26.52 -2.64 -7.03
N ALA A 98 -26.44 -2.33 -8.33
CA ALA A 98 -26.30 -0.96 -8.82
C ALA A 98 -27.54 -0.10 -8.56
N VAL A 99 -28.74 -0.66 -8.73
CA VAL A 99 -30.00 0.03 -8.42
C VAL A 99 -30.14 0.23 -6.91
N ALA A 100 -29.86 -0.80 -6.11
CA ALA A 100 -29.92 -0.68 -4.65
C ALA A 100 -28.93 0.36 -4.11
N GLY A 101 -27.73 0.46 -4.70
CA GLY A 101 -26.69 1.42 -4.35
C GLY A 101 -26.86 2.83 -4.92
N GLU A 102 -27.96 3.14 -5.62
CA GLU A 102 -28.11 4.41 -6.34
C GLU A 102 -28.00 5.64 -5.42
N ASN A 103 -28.52 5.55 -4.19
CA ASN A 103 -28.43 6.63 -3.21
C ASN A 103 -26.98 6.92 -2.82
N ARG A 104 -26.20 5.87 -2.53
CA ARG A 104 -24.76 6.00 -2.24
C ARG A 104 -24.01 6.60 -3.43
N PHE A 105 -24.28 6.10 -4.63
CA PHE A 105 -23.68 6.65 -5.85
C PHE A 105 -23.97 8.15 -6.06
N LYS A 106 -25.18 8.63 -5.74
CA LYS A 106 -25.52 10.06 -5.85
C LYS A 106 -24.72 10.93 -4.86
N GLU A 107 -24.32 10.34 -3.74
CA GLU A 107 -23.54 10.98 -2.67
C GLU A 107 -22.02 10.84 -2.84
N ASP A 108 -21.56 9.95 -3.74
CA ASP A 108 -20.14 9.66 -4.06
C ASP A 108 -19.43 10.86 -4.75
N LYS A 109 -19.27 11.95 -4.01
CA LYS A 109 -18.57 13.18 -4.42
C LYS A 109 -17.41 13.43 -3.48
N PHE A 110 -16.20 13.50 -4.02
CA PHE A 110 -14.98 13.58 -3.21
C PHE A 110 -13.99 14.59 -3.79
N VAL A 111 -13.16 15.14 -2.90
CA VAL A 111 -12.06 16.03 -3.28
C VAL A 111 -10.78 15.21 -3.36
N ILE A 112 -10.18 15.20 -4.55
CA ILE A 112 -8.86 14.63 -4.78
C ILE A 112 -7.88 15.75 -5.13
N ARG A 113 -6.71 15.75 -4.48
CA ARG A 113 -5.62 16.62 -4.92
C ARG A 113 -5.07 16.13 -6.26
N SER A 114 -4.92 17.04 -7.22
CA SER A 114 -4.38 16.69 -8.54
C SER A 114 -2.99 16.07 -8.46
N GLY A 115 -2.68 15.18 -9.41
CA GLY A 115 -1.37 14.57 -9.54
C GLY A 115 -0.28 15.62 -9.75
N ARG A 116 0.59 15.82 -8.75
CA ARG A 116 1.58 16.90 -8.76
C ARG A 116 2.92 16.54 -9.41
N GLY A 117 3.08 15.30 -9.87
CA GLY A 117 4.29 14.84 -10.56
C GLY A 117 5.45 14.57 -9.60
N GLN A 118 6.63 15.04 -9.97
CA GLN A 118 7.88 14.72 -9.29
C GLN A 118 7.98 15.34 -7.90
N ILE A 119 8.60 14.60 -6.98
CA ILE A 119 9.11 15.15 -5.72
C ILE A 119 10.24 16.12 -6.06
N ARG A 120 10.30 17.32 -5.50
CA ARG A 120 11.32 18.33 -5.83
C ARG A 120 12.63 18.05 -5.11
N ASP A 121 13.74 18.53 -5.66
CA ASP A 121 15.05 18.39 -5.03
C ASP A 121 15.14 19.15 -3.70
N THR A 122 14.41 20.26 -3.57
CA THR A 122 14.27 20.98 -2.30
C THR A 122 13.60 20.13 -1.24
N GLU A 123 12.54 19.39 -1.58
CA GLU A 123 11.90 18.46 -0.67
C GLU A 123 12.86 17.33 -0.28
N ILE A 124 13.57 16.72 -1.24
CA ILE A 124 14.58 15.69 -0.96
C ILE A 124 15.68 16.18 -0.03
N ARG A 125 16.15 17.43 -0.16
CA ARG A 125 17.14 18.00 0.76
C ARG A 125 16.61 18.12 2.18
N ASN A 126 15.33 18.45 2.35
CA ASN A 126 14.71 18.60 3.67
C ASN A 126 14.57 17.24 4.37
N VAL A 127 14.17 16.19 3.63
CA VAL A 127 13.84 14.88 4.23
C VAL A 127 14.93 13.82 4.09
N GLY A 128 15.98 14.07 3.29
CA GLY A 128 17.00 13.07 2.98
C GLY A 128 17.71 12.52 4.22
N SER A 129 18.18 13.40 5.12
CA SER A 129 18.81 12.96 6.37
C SER A 129 17.83 12.28 7.32
N PRO A 130 16.66 12.88 7.63
CA PRO A 130 15.69 12.24 8.52
C PRO A 130 15.23 10.85 8.05
N ILE A 131 15.05 10.62 6.75
CA ILE A 131 14.66 9.30 6.20
C ILE A 131 15.80 8.28 6.38
N VAL A 132 17.04 8.66 6.04
CA VAL A 132 18.19 7.75 6.09
C VAL A 132 18.58 7.39 7.53
N LEU A 133 18.40 8.34 8.44
CA LEU A 133 18.63 8.12 9.88
C LEU A 133 17.46 7.37 10.55
N GLY A 134 16.28 7.37 9.93
CA GLY A 134 15.06 6.71 10.41
C GLY A 134 14.20 7.56 11.34
N GLU A 135 14.50 8.85 11.49
CA GLU A 135 13.70 9.81 12.28
C GLU A 135 12.37 10.11 11.61
N ILE A 136 12.36 10.17 10.27
CA ILE A 136 11.15 9.94 9.50
C ILE A 136 11.02 8.43 9.32
N PRO A 137 9.95 7.79 9.82
CA PRO A 137 9.87 6.33 9.89
C PRO A 137 9.98 5.62 8.52
N GLY A 138 9.51 6.28 7.46
CA GLY A 138 9.71 5.80 6.10
C GLY A 138 8.80 6.47 5.07
N ILE A 139 9.01 6.09 3.82
CA ILE A 139 8.16 6.47 2.69
C ILE A 139 7.18 5.32 2.40
N ILE A 140 5.88 5.58 2.50
CA ILE A 140 4.83 4.62 2.16
C ILE A 140 4.26 4.99 0.80
N ALA A 141 4.19 4.03 -0.12
CA ALA A 141 3.64 4.23 -1.45
C ALA A 141 2.37 3.41 -1.66
N ILE A 142 1.19 4.04 -1.54
CA ILE A 142 -0.09 3.37 -1.72
C ILE A 142 -0.57 3.58 -3.16
N VAL A 143 -0.44 2.53 -3.95
CA VAL A 143 -0.55 2.58 -5.41
C VAL A 143 -1.41 1.43 -5.91
N GLY A 144 -1.58 1.34 -7.23
CA GLY A 144 -2.15 0.15 -7.85
C GLY A 144 -3.62 0.29 -8.24
N CYS A 145 -4.29 -0.87 -8.28
CA CYS A 145 -5.60 -1.02 -8.89
C CYS A 145 -6.69 -1.16 -7.81
N ALA A 146 -7.96 -1.17 -8.23
CA ALA A 146 -9.13 -1.23 -7.33
C ALA A 146 -9.77 -2.63 -7.21
N ASN A 147 -8.95 -3.70 -7.18
CA ASN A 147 -9.46 -5.05 -6.92
C ASN A 147 -9.32 -5.40 -5.43
N TYR A 148 -9.97 -4.59 -4.58
CA TYR A 148 -9.88 -4.68 -3.12
C TYR A 148 -10.75 -5.82 -2.59
N PRO A 149 -10.31 -6.55 -1.55
CA PRO A 149 -11.09 -7.61 -0.94
C PRO A 149 -12.32 -7.06 -0.20
N ASN A 150 -12.18 -5.98 0.57
CA ASN A 150 -13.30 -5.38 1.34
C ASN A 150 -13.56 -3.91 0.97
N GLY A 151 -13.41 -3.58 -0.31
CA GLY A 151 -13.77 -2.27 -0.84
C GLY A 151 -12.72 -1.15 -0.64
N PRO A 152 -13.01 0.06 -1.13
CA PRO A 152 -12.04 1.15 -1.23
C PRO A 152 -11.64 1.77 0.11
N GLN A 153 -12.45 1.61 1.17
CA GLN A 153 -12.16 2.21 2.48
C GLN A 153 -10.86 1.69 3.09
N GLU A 154 -10.45 0.48 2.72
CA GLU A 154 -9.23 -0.16 3.22
C GLU A 154 -7.97 0.66 2.89
N VAL A 155 -7.86 1.21 1.67
CA VAL A 155 -6.68 2.02 1.29
C VAL A 155 -6.65 3.36 2.02
N ALA A 156 -7.81 3.92 2.36
CA ALA A 156 -7.88 5.14 3.16
C ALA A 156 -7.47 4.88 4.62
N LYS A 157 -7.94 3.78 5.23
CA LYS A 157 -7.55 3.36 6.58
C LYS A 157 -6.03 3.16 6.68
N ILE A 158 -5.44 2.49 5.69
CA ILE A 158 -3.99 2.31 5.61
C ILE A 158 -3.29 3.68 5.52
N ALA A 159 -3.74 4.56 4.61
CA ALA A 159 -3.13 5.88 4.43
C ALA A 159 -3.16 6.71 5.72
N GLU A 160 -4.33 6.79 6.36
CA GLU A 160 -4.52 7.60 7.57
C GLU A 160 -3.64 7.11 8.73
N GLU A 161 -3.51 5.79 8.93
CA GLU A 161 -2.67 5.24 9.99
C GLU A 161 -1.21 5.70 9.84
N PHE A 162 -0.68 5.71 8.61
CA PHE A 162 0.70 6.15 8.34
C PHE A 162 0.87 7.66 8.36
N LEU A 163 -0.15 8.42 7.94
CA LEU A 163 -0.16 9.88 8.05
C LEU A 163 -0.10 10.33 9.51
N ARG A 164 -0.95 9.77 10.38
CA ARG A 164 -0.96 10.07 11.84
C ARG A 164 0.37 9.71 12.51
N ARG A 165 1.06 8.68 12.02
CA ARG A 165 2.38 8.24 12.49
C ARG A 165 3.55 8.98 11.86
N ARG A 166 3.29 10.07 11.13
CA ARG A 166 4.31 10.93 10.52
C ARG A 166 5.20 10.23 9.49
N TYR A 167 4.72 9.17 8.84
CA TYR A 167 5.35 8.67 7.62
C TYR A 167 5.09 9.63 6.47
N ILE A 168 5.90 9.55 5.40
CA ILE A 168 5.61 10.26 4.16
C ILE A 168 4.75 9.34 3.29
N VAL A 169 3.50 9.70 3.02
CA VAL A 169 2.59 8.88 2.22
C VAL A 169 2.52 9.43 0.80
N THR A 170 2.88 8.60 -0.18
CA THR A 170 2.77 8.89 -1.61
C THR A 170 1.71 7.99 -2.23
N VAL A 171 0.93 8.52 -3.16
CA VAL A 171 -0.20 7.80 -3.77
C VAL A 171 -0.25 8.02 -5.28
N SER A 172 -0.75 7.03 -6.01
CA SER A 172 -0.97 7.12 -7.45
C SER A 172 -2.14 6.23 -7.93
N GLY A 173 -2.65 6.52 -9.13
CA GLY A 173 -3.61 5.65 -9.82
C GLY A 173 -4.96 5.50 -9.09
N CYS A 174 -5.53 4.30 -9.11
CA CYS A 174 -6.84 4.03 -8.51
C CYS A 174 -6.82 4.27 -7.00
N SER A 175 -5.77 3.81 -6.30
CA SER A 175 -5.65 4.02 -4.85
C SER A 175 -5.64 5.50 -4.48
N ALA A 176 -5.05 6.38 -5.30
CA ALA A 176 -5.12 7.83 -5.07
C ALA A 176 -6.56 8.39 -5.19
N MET A 177 -7.39 7.80 -6.04
CA MET A 177 -8.81 8.13 -6.17
C MET A 177 -9.60 7.64 -4.96
N ASP A 178 -9.42 6.37 -4.60
CA ASP A 178 -10.23 5.72 -3.57
C ASP A 178 -9.89 6.19 -2.15
N ILE A 179 -8.66 6.66 -1.91
CA ILE A 179 -8.29 7.36 -0.67
C ILE A 179 -9.13 8.63 -0.42
N ALA A 180 -9.62 9.30 -1.47
CA ALA A 180 -10.47 10.48 -1.32
C ALA A 180 -11.87 10.15 -0.79
N ARG A 181 -12.27 8.86 -0.81
CA ARG A 181 -13.61 8.43 -0.40
C ARG A 181 -13.82 8.48 1.12
N ALA A 182 -12.73 8.48 1.91
CA ALA A 182 -12.82 8.62 3.35
C ALA A 182 -12.95 10.08 3.79
N ARG A 183 -13.80 10.31 4.78
CA ARG A 183 -13.99 11.62 5.43
C ARG A 183 -13.86 11.48 6.95
N ASN A 184 -13.35 12.52 7.60
CA ASN A 184 -13.43 12.62 9.07
C ASN A 184 -14.83 13.07 9.52
N GLU A 185 -15.01 13.23 10.83
CA GLU A 185 -16.24 13.73 11.46
C GLU A 185 -16.65 15.12 10.95
N ASP A 186 -15.68 15.95 10.55
CA ASP A 186 -15.90 17.28 9.96
C ASP A 186 -16.23 17.23 8.44
N GLY A 187 -16.31 16.03 7.86
CA GLY A 187 -16.62 15.84 6.44
C GLY A 187 -15.44 16.10 5.47
N GLN A 188 -14.23 16.30 5.98
CA GLN A 188 -13.02 16.57 5.19
C GLN A 188 -12.37 15.27 4.72
N THR A 189 -11.93 15.24 3.46
CA THR A 189 -11.12 14.14 2.92
C THR A 189 -9.70 14.12 3.51
N LEU A 190 -8.98 13.00 3.38
CA LEU A 190 -7.57 12.96 3.79
C LEU A 190 -6.69 13.99 3.03
N TYR A 191 -7.07 14.35 1.80
CA TYR A 191 -6.37 15.40 1.04
C TYR A 191 -6.60 16.81 1.59
N GLU A 192 -7.67 17.03 2.35
CA GLU A 192 -7.95 18.32 3.01
C GLU A 192 -7.34 18.36 4.40
N GLN A 193 -7.32 17.22 5.10
CA GLN A 193 -6.77 17.10 6.46
C GLN A 193 -5.23 17.16 6.49
N TYR A 194 -4.55 16.58 5.50
CA TYR A 194 -3.09 16.44 5.50
C TYR A 194 -2.41 17.31 4.42
N PRO A 195 -1.24 17.89 4.72
CA PRO A 195 -0.44 18.59 3.71
C PRO A 195 0.01 17.60 2.64
N GLY A 196 0.53 18.05 1.50
CA GLY A 196 1.17 17.11 0.53
C GLY A 196 2.38 17.70 -0.10
N GLU A 197 3.12 18.37 0.76
CA GLU A 197 4.57 18.38 0.72
C GLU A 197 5.07 16.95 0.98
N PHE A 198 6.19 16.60 0.35
CA PHE A 198 6.87 15.34 0.62
C PHE A 198 7.66 15.46 1.93
N ASP A 199 6.93 15.41 3.06
CA ASP A 199 7.45 15.51 4.42
C ASP A 199 6.61 14.66 5.40
N ALA A 200 7.08 14.53 6.63
CA ALA A 200 6.51 13.69 7.67
C ALA A 200 5.03 14.03 7.94
N GLY A 201 4.13 13.08 7.67
CA GLY A 201 2.68 13.26 7.77
C GLY A 201 2.03 13.87 6.51
N GLY A 202 2.78 13.99 5.41
CA GLY A 202 2.29 14.47 4.13
C GLY A 202 1.66 13.39 3.25
N LEU A 203 0.57 13.73 2.57
CA LEU A 203 -0.15 12.93 1.56
C LEU A 203 0.10 13.49 0.15
N VAL A 204 0.92 12.80 -0.63
CA VAL A 204 1.43 13.27 -1.92
C VAL A 204 0.84 12.45 -3.07
N ASN A 205 -0.17 12.98 -3.77
CA ASN A 205 -0.63 12.40 -5.03
C ASN A 205 0.34 12.71 -6.17
N VAL A 206 1.13 11.73 -6.62
CA VAL A 206 2.09 11.94 -7.72
C VAL A 206 1.43 11.88 -9.10
N GLY A 207 0.24 11.29 -9.23
CA GLY A 207 -0.54 11.24 -10.46
C GLY A 207 -1.01 9.84 -10.86
N SER A 208 -1.03 9.57 -12.17
CA SER A 208 -1.51 8.30 -12.73
C SER A 208 -0.53 7.14 -12.50
N CYS A 209 -0.85 5.93 -12.94
CA CYS A 209 0.01 4.76 -12.73
C CYS A 209 1.44 4.90 -13.31
N VAL A 210 1.65 5.72 -14.36
CA VAL A 210 3.00 5.97 -14.87
C VAL A 210 3.83 6.87 -13.95
N ALA A 211 3.17 7.70 -13.13
CA ALA A 211 3.82 8.57 -12.16
C ALA A 211 4.45 7.81 -10.97
N ASN A 212 4.25 6.49 -10.87
CA ASN A 212 5.01 5.64 -9.95
C ASN A 212 6.53 5.75 -10.16
N SER A 213 6.98 6.14 -11.37
CA SER A 213 8.38 6.47 -11.62
C SER A 213 8.90 7.61 -10.73
N HIS A 214 8.04 8.53 -10.29
CA HIS A 214 8.42 9.63 -9.40
C HIS A 214 8.59 9.18 -7.95
N ILE A 215 7.84 8.15 -7.52
CA ILE A 215 8.00 7.55 -6.19
C ILE A 215 9.33 6.81 -6.12
N ALA A 216 9.60 5.91 -7.08
CA ALA A 216 10.90 5.25 -7.18
C ALA A 216 12.03 6.27 -7.38
N GLY A 217 11.78 7.29 -8.20
CA GLY A 217 12.69 8.42 -8.42
C GLY A 217 13.01 9.18 -7.13
N ALA A 218 12.07 9.33 -6.19
CA ALA A 218 12.33 9.97 -4.91
C ALA A 218 13.38 9.20 -4.09
N ALA A 219 13.26 7.87 -4.00
CA ALA A 219 14.26 7.03 -3.33
C ALA A 219 15.64 7.11 -4.01
N VAL A 220 15.67 7.09 -5.34
CA VAL A 220 16.89 7.28 -6.13
C VAL A 220 17.52 8.65 -5.87
N LYS A 221 16.70 9.71 -5.76
CA LYS A 221 17.16 11.05 -5.46
C LYS A 221 17.64 11.21 -4.02
N VAL A 222 17.13 10.47 -3.05
CA VAL A 222 17.72 10.43 -1.70
C VAL A 222 19.17 9.94 -1.79
N ALA A 223 19.43 8.83 -2.50
CA ALA A 223 20.79 8.33 -2.70
C ALA A 223 21.70 9.34 -3.43
N ASN A 224 21.17 10.02 -4.46
CA ASN A 224 21.95 10.99 -5.23
C ASN A 224 22.17 12.34 -4.53
N ILE A 225 21.12 12.96 -4.01
CA ILE A 225 21.18 14.34 -3.48
C ILE A 225 21.76 14.33 -2.07
N PHE A 226 21.25 13.46 -1.19
CA PHE A 226 21.70 13.42 0.20
C PHE A 226 23.04 12.67 0.32
N ALA A 227 23.15 11.48 -0.26
CA ALA A 227 24.37 10.67 -0.18
C ALA A 227 25.38 10.89 -1.31
N LYS A 228 25.11 11.83 -2.24
CA LYS A 228 26.03 12.22 -3.32
C LYS A 228 26.48 11.06 -4.21
N ARG A 229 25.66 10.02 -4.35
CA ARG A 229 25.96 8.86 -5.20
C ARG A 229 25.73 9.19 -6.67
N ASN A 230 26.65 8.75 -7.54
CA ASN A 230 26.51 8.96 -8.99
C ASN A 230 25.44 8.03 -9.57
N LEU A 231 24.58 8.54 -10.45
CA LEU A 231 23.47 7.80 -11.07
C LEU A 231 23.87 7.09 -12.38
N ARG A 232 24.78 7.68 -13.16
CA ARG A 232 25.06 7.22 -14.53
C ARG A 232 25.70 5.84 -14.51
N GLY A 233 25.00 4.84 -15.07
CA GLY A 233 25.50 3.47 -15.18
C GLY A 233 25.71 2.76 -13.84
N ASN A 234 25.10 3.24 -12.76
CA ASN A 234 25.43 2.81 -11.40
C ASN A 234 24.23 2.24 -10.63
N PHE A 235 23.35 1.54 -11.34
CA PHE A 235 22.11 1.00 -10.79
C PHE A 235 22.31 0.19 -9.51
N GLU A 236 23.30 -0.71 -9.51
CA GLU A 236 23.58 -1.64 -8.42
C GLU A 236 23.89 -0.91 -7.10
N GLU A 237 24.73 0.13 -7.14
CA GLU A 237 25.07 0.91 -5.94
C GLU A 237 23.88 1.69 -5.40
N ILE A 238 23.03 2.22 -6.30
CA ILE A 238 21.83 2.94 -5.90
C ILE A 238 20.82 1.99 -5.25
N ALA A 239 20.62 0.81 -5.83
CA ALA A 239 19.76 -0.22 -5.26
C ALA A 239 20.28 -0.71 -3.90
N ASP A 240 21.58 -0.97 -3.78
CA ASP A 240 22.23 -1.33 -2.52
C ASP A 240 22.08 -0.24 -1.45
N TYR A 241 22.24 1.02 -1.84
CA TYR A 241 22.03 2.15 -0.93
C TYR A 241 20.59 2.21 -0.42
N ILE A 242 19.59 2.09 -1.31
CA ILE A 242 18.17 2.16 -0.94
C ILE A 242 17.81 0.98 -0.03
N LEU A 243 18.19 -0.25 -0.40
CA LEU A 243 17.94 -1.46 0.38
C LEU A 243 18.46 -1.35 1.81
N ASN A 244 19.65 -0.81 1.98
CA ASN A 244 20.33 -0.79 3.28
C ASN A 244 19.99 0.43 4.14
N ARG A 245 19.46 1.51 3.54
CA ARG A 245 19.45 2.84 4.19
C ARG A 245 18.16 3.62 4.06
N VAL A 246 17.33 3.38 3.05
CA VAL A 246 16.12 4.16 2.80
C VAL A 246 14.89 3.36 3.23
N GLY A 247 14.34 3.72 4.40
CA GLY A 247 13.10 3.12 4.90
C GLY A 247 11.94 3.45 3.98
N ALA A 248 11.42 2.45 3.29
CA ALA A 248 10.29 2.60 2.38
C ALA A 248 9.54 1.27 2.22
N CYS A 249 8.24 1.36 1.92
CA CYS A 249 7.41 0.21 1.56
C CYS A 249 6.32 0.63 0.58
N GLY A 250 6.14 -0.15 -0.49
CA GLY A 250 5.00 -0.01 -1.41
C GLY A 250 3.83 -0.86 -0.99
N ILE A 251 2.61 -0.40 -1.28
CA ILE A 251 1.37 -1.12 -1.02
C ILE A 251 0.53 -1.08 -2.29
N ALA A 252 0.29 -2.26 -2.87
CA ALA A 252 -0.62 -2.44 -4.00
C ALA A 252 -1.79 -3.33 -3.56
N TRP A 253 -2.61 -2.80 -2.66
CA TRP A 253 -3.67 -3.54 -1.96
C TRP A 253 -4.63 -4.23 -2.93
N GLY A 254 -5.17 -3.49 -3.91
CA GLY A 254 -6.08 -4.02 -4.92
C GLY A 254 -5.41 -4.48 -6.21
N ALA A 255 -4.18 -4.99 -6.18
CA ALA A 255 -3.44 -5.33 -7.39
C ALA A 255 -4.14 -6.43 -8.23
N TYR A 256 -4.39 -6.16 -9.53
CA TYR A 256 -4.90 -7.16 -10.49
C TYR A 256 -4.16 -7.18 -11.84
N SER A 257 -3.65 -6.04 -12.30
CA SER A 257 -3.09 -5.90 -13.66
C SER A 257 -1.61 -6.33 -13.75
N GLN A 258 -1.16 -6.78 -14.93
CA GLN A 258 0.26 -7.05 -15.17
C GLN A 258 1.15 -5.81 -14.94
N LYS A 259 0.60 -4.60 -15.11
CA LYS A 259 1.29 -3.34 -14.79
C LYS A 259 1.66 -3.28 -13.31
N ALA A 260 0.76 -3.67 -12.41
CA ALA A 260 1.04 -3.67 -10.97
C ALA A 260 2.21 -4.61 -10.63
N ALA A 261 2.23 -5.81 -11.21
CA ALA A 261 3.34 -6.74 -11.05
C ALA A 261 4.68 -6.17 -11.57
N SER A 262 4.68 -5.50 -12.72
CA SER A 262 5.89 -4.85 -13.27
C SER A 262 6.38 -3.67 -12.41
N ILE A 263 5.47 -2.86 -11.86
CA ILE A 263 5.80 -1.73 -11.00
C ILE A 263 6.40 -2.24 -9.69
N ALA A 264 5.76 -3.23 -9.06
CA ALA A 264 6.27 -3.85 -7.85
C ALA A 264 7.68 -4.44 -8.07
N THR A 265 7.85 -5.20 -9.16
CA THR A 265 9.16 -5.76 -9.53
C THR A 265 10.21 -4.67 -9.76
N GLY A 266 9.83 -3.54 -10.38
CA GLY A 266 10.71 -2.39 -10.55
C GLY A 266 11.18 -1.82 -9.21
N CYS A 267 10.28 -1.63 -8.25
CA CYS A 267 10.60 -1.18 -6.89
C CYS A 267 11.51 -2.19 -6.16
N ASN A 268 11.25 -3.49 -6.29
CA ASN A 268 12.08 -4.51 -5.66
C ASN A 268 13.52 -4.52 -6.17
N ARG A 269 13.72 -4.23 -7.47
CA ARG A 269 15.07 -4.11 -8.03
C ARG A 269 15.86 -2.95 -7.40
N PHE A 270 15.19 -1.94 -6.86
CA PHE A 270 15.79 -0.87 -6.06
C PHE A 270 15.87 -1.18 -4.57
N GLY A 271 15.54 -2.41 -4.13
CA GLY A 271 15.54 -2.76 -2.71
C GLY A 271 14.36 -2.22 -1.92
N VAL A 272 13.28 -1.81 -2.60
CA VAL A 272 12.04 -1.35 -1.94
C VAL A 272 11.08 -2.53 -1.83
N PRO A 273 10.65 -2.90 -0.60
CA PRO A 273 9.66 -3.95 -0.39
C PRO A 273 8.26 -3.49 -0.81
N VAL A 274 7.42 -4.44 -1.23
CA VAL A 274 6.04 -4.19 -1.67
C VAL A 274 5.10 -5.21 -1.05
N ILE A 275 4.06 -4.72 -0.37
CA ILE A 275 2.92 -5.52 0.06
C ILE A 275 1.85 -5.49 -1.01
N ILE A 276 1.27 -6.65 -1.31
CA ILE A 276 0.11 -6.80 -2.18
C ILE A 276 -1.05 -7.34 -1.34
N GLY A 277 -2.29 -6.97 -1.68
CA GLY A 277 -3.44 -7.56 -0.99
C GLY A 277 -3.67 -9.02 -1.41
N PRO A 278 -4.72 -9.67 -0.86
CA PRO A 278 -4.91 -11.12 -0.96
C PRO A 278 -4.99 -11.61 -2.40
N HIS A 279 -5.68 -10.86 -3.27
CA HIS A 279 -5.76 -11.20 -4.70
C HIS A 279 -4.43 -11.12 -5.43
N GLY A 280 -3.46 -10.35 -4.92
CA GLY A 280 -2.10 -10.28 -5.46
C GLY A 280 -1.36 -11.61 -5.37
N ALA A 281 -1.73 -12.51 -4.46
CA ALA A 281 -1.15 -13.86 -4.40
C ALA A 281 -1.29 -14.62 -5.74
N LYS A 282 -2.29 -14.27 -6.56
CA LYS A 282 -2.52 -14.82 -7.91
C LYS A 282 -1.41 -14.49 -8.92
N TYR A 283 -0.47 -13.59 -8.61
CA TYR A 283 0.76 -13.40 -9.41
C TYR A 283 1.78 -14.53 -9.29
N ARG A 284 1.53 -15.52 -8.42
CA ARG A 284 2.26 -16.82 -8.30
C ARG A 284 3.65 -16.76 -7.70
N ARG A 285 4.23 -15.57 -7.46
CA ARG A 285 5.59 -15.46 -6.94
C ARG A 285 5.73 -14.31 -5.94
N GLN A 286 6.20 -14.67 -4.75
CA GLN A 286 6.54 -13.77 -3.66
C GLN A 286 8.04 -13.83 -3.38
N TYR A 287 8.56 -12.84 -2.67
CA TYR A 287 9.98 -12.76 -2.30
C TYR A 287 10.08 -12.71 -0.79
N LEU A 288 9.98 -13.89 -0.18
CA LEU A 288 9.98 -14.05 1.25
C LEU A 288 11.39 -14.35 1.74
N GLY A 289 11.80 -13.62 2.77
CA GLY A 289 13.05 -13.84 3.47
C GLY A 289 12.92 -14.95 4.50
N ARG A 290 14.04 -15.62 4.74
CA ARG A 290 14.16 -16.68 5.75
C ARG A 290 14.78 -16.12 7.02
N SER A 291 13.95 -15.54 7.89
CA SER A 291 14.42 -14.97 9.16
C SER A 291 14.95 -16.03 10.14
N ASP A 292 14.72 -17.32 9.87
CA ASP A 292 15.30 -18.47 10.58
C ASP A 292 16.77 -18.75 10.19
N ASN A 293 17.25 -18.23 9.06
CA ASN A 293 18.59 -18.49 8.55
C ASN A 293 19.49 -17.25 8.63
N ASP A 294 20.28 -17.14 9.70
CA ASP A 294 21.12 -15.96 9.97
C ASP A 294 22.15 -15.66 8.86
N GLU A 295 22.66 -16.68 8.17
CA GLU A 295 23.61 -16.51 7.06
C GLU A 295 23.01 -15.75 5.86
N SER A 296 21.68 -15.79 5.70
CA SER A 296 20.98 -15.02 4.66
C SER A 296 20.95 -13.51 4.94
N TRP A 297 21.32 -13.09 6.15
CA TRP A 297 21.28 -11.71 6.64
C TRP A 297 22.66 -11.14 6.94
N MET A 298 23.70 -11.75 6.36
CA MET A 298 25.08 -11.28 6.44
C MET A 298 25.37 -10.32 5.27
N VAL A 299 25.83 -9.12 5.60
CA VAL A 299 26.27 -8.09 4.64
C VAL A 299 27.72 -7.70 4.91
N ILE A 300 28.31 -6.86 4.06
CA ILE A 300 29.66 -6.33 4.24
C ILE A 300 29.56 -5.00 4.99
N ASP A 301 30.36 -4.80 6.03
CA ASP A 301 30.62 -3.46 6.55
C ASP A 301 31.65 -2.77 5.66
N ALA A 302 31.22 -1.78 4.87
CA ALA A 302 32.06 -1.04 3.94
C ALA A 302 33.27 -0.36 4.62
N ARG A 303 33.25 -0.13 5.94
CA ARG A 303 34.39 0.47 6.68
C ARG A 303 35.51 -0.53 6.90
N THR A 304 35.18 -1.80 7.13
CA THR A 304 36.13 -2.82 7.60
C THR A 304 36.32 -3.98 6.61
N GLY A 305 35.40 -4.16 5.67
CA GLY A 305 35.33 -5.30 4.76
C GLY A 305 34.84 -6.60 5.40
N LYS A 306 34.49 -6.59 6.69
CA LYS A 306 34.03 -7.79 7.41
C LYS A 306 32.56 -8.10 7.10
N LYS A 307 32.21 -9.38 7.13
CA LYS A 307 30.81 -9.81 7.13
C LYS A 307 30.19 -9.53 8.50
N VAL A 308 29.00 -8.95 8.50
CA VAL A 308 28.26 -8.52 9.68
C VAL A 308 26.79 -8.88 9.52
N TYR A 309 26.15 -9.31 10.61
CA TYR A 309 24.73 -9.60 10.64
C TYR A 309 23.92 -8.31 10.77
N VAL A 310 22.91 -8.12 9.91
CA VAL A 310 22.02 -6.93 9.95
C VAL A 310 20.57 -7.24 10.29
N GLY A 311 20.24 -8.51 10.50
CA GLY A 311 18.88 -8.96 10.73
C GLY A 311 17.99 -8.88 9.49
N PRO A 312 16.75 -9.38 9.61
CA PRO A 312 15.78 -9.44 8.52
C PRO A 312 15.19 -8.06 8.18
N THR A 313 16.01 -7.13 7.67
CA THR A 313 15.61 -5.73 7.40
C THR A 313 15.92 -5.27 5.96
N PRO A 314 14.91 -5.08 5.09
CA PRO A 314 13.54 -5.59 5.20
C PRO A 314 13.48 -7.12 5.04
N GLU A 315 12.55 -7.79 5.72
CA GLU A 315 12.44 -9.26 5.68
C GLU A 315 11.94 -9.77 4.34
N HIS A 316 11.04 -9.04 3.68
CA HIS A 316 10.40 -9.45 2.44
C HIS A 316 10.56 -8.38 1.38
N LEU A 317 10.62 -8.77 0.12
CA LEU A 317 10.52 -7.81 -1.00
C LEU A 317 9.14 -7.83 -1.66
N ILE A 318 8.44 -8.97 -1.67
CA ILE A 318 7.03 -9.07 -2.04
C ILE A 318 6.34 -9.96 -1.02
N TYR A 319 5.33 -9.41 -0.35
CA TYR A 319 4.51 -10.09 0.65
C TYR A 319 3.03 -9.90 0.35
N ALA A 320 2.25 -10.98 0.36
CA ALA A 320 0.80 -10.92 0.24
C ALA A 320 0.15 -10.91 1.64
N ALA A 321 -0.39 -9.77 2.05
CA ALA A 321 -1.12 -9.66 3.30
C ALA A 321 -2.60 -10.03 3.09
N GLU A 322 -3.18 -10.72 4.08
CA GLU A 322 -4.55 -11.21 4.07
C GLU A 322 -5.54 -10.18 4.62
N SER A 323 -5.08 -9.29 5.51
CA SER A 323 -5.90 -8.26 6.16
C SER A 323 -5.25 -6.88 6.14
N VAL A 324 -6.05 -5.83 6.34
CA VAL A 324 -5.55 -4.46 6.46
C VAL A 324 -4.66 -4.30 7.69
N GLU A 325 -5.05 -4.93 8.80
CA GLU A 325 -4.31 -4.95 10.05
C GLU A 325 -2.91 -5.51 9.85
N GLU A 326 -2.81 -6.66 9.18
CA GLU A 326 -1.52 -7.26 8.82
C GLU A 326 -0.72 -6.40 7.86
N CYS A 327 -1.36 -5.87 6.81
CA CYS A 327 -0.71 -4.96 5.87
C CYS A 327 -0.06 -3.77 6.62
N ILE A 328 -0.76 -3.19 7.59
CA ILE A 328 -0.25 -2.06 8.37
C ILE A 328 0.94 -2.48 9.25
N VAL A 329 0.81 -3.58 10.00
CA VAL A 329 1.89 -4.07 10.88
C VAL A 329 3.16 -4.38 10.06
N GLU A 330 3.01 -5.11 8.95
CA GLU A 330 4.13 -5.48 8.08
C GLU A 330 4.73 -4.28 7.36
N THR A 331 3.93 -3.29 6.97
CA THR A 331 4.45 -2.06 6.35
C THR A 331 5.42 -1.33 7.29
N ALA A 332 5.07 -1.24 8.59
CA ALA A 332 5.95 -0.62 9.58
C ALA A 332 7.24 -1.43 9.78
N LYS A 333 7.13 -2.76 9.89
CA LYS A 333 8.29 -3.67 9.99
C LYS A 333 9.22 -3.54 8.80
N LEU A 334 8.67 -3.58 7.59
CA LEU A 334 9.42 -3.50 6.32
C LEU A 334 10.05 -2.14 6.05
N CYS A 335 9.80 -1.11 6.88
CA CYS A 335 10.51 0.17 6.82
C CYS A 335 11.80 0.20 7.65
N LEU A 336 12.03 -0.80 8.52
CA LEU A 336 13.29 -0.94 9.27
C LEU A 336 14.45 -1.18 8.30
N ARG A 337 15.60 -0.53 8.56
CA ARG A 337 16.78 -0.63 7.71
C ARG A 337 18.04 -0.91 8.51
N PRO A 338 18.99 -1.69 7.97
CA PRO A 338 20.26 -1.99 8.62
C PRO A 338 20.97 -0.75 9.18
N SER A 339 20.93 0.37 8.44
CA SER A 339 21.65 1.60 8.78
C SER A 339 20.88 2.63 9.60
N ASP A 340 19.69 2.33 10.11
CA ASP A 340 18.96 3.26 11.00
C ASP A 340 19.90 3.72 12.13
N ASN A 341 19.91 5.00 12.50
CA ASN A 341 20.61 5.38 13.73
C ASN A 341 19.81 4.88 14.95
N PHE A 342 20.37 5.00 16.17
CA PHE A 342 19.69 4.50 17.37
C PHE A 342 18.33 5.19 17.61
N LYS A 343 18.24 6.51 17.36
CA LYS A 343 16.99 7.27 17.52
C LYS A 343 15.92 6.83 16.52
N GLY A 344 16.28 6.74 15.24
CA GLY A 344 15.38 6.34 14.17
C GLY A 344 14.95 4.89 14.30
N ARG A 345 15.84 4.00 14.74
CA ARG A 345 15.46 2.63 15.07
C ARG A 345 14.45 2.59 16.20
N ALA A 346 14.66 3.36 17.27
CA ALA A 346 13.70 3.45 18.37
C ALA A 346 12.35 3.98 17.90
N VAL A 347 12.30 4.99 17.02
CA VAL A 347 11.05 5.50 16.43
C VAL A 347 10.32 4.41 15.63
N LYS A 348 11.02 3.71 14.73
CA LYS A 348 10.43 2.64 13.91
C LYS A 348 9.94 1.47 14.77
N LEU A 349 10.72 1.05 15.76
CA LEU A 349 10.32 0.01 16.72
C LEU A 349 9.10 0.45 17.52
N THR A 350 9.03 1.70 17.97
CA THR A 350 7.85 2.23 18.68
C THR A 350 6.60 2.06 17.84
N HIS A 351 6.63 2.46 16.56
CA HIS A 351 5.47 2.32 15.68
C HIS A 351 5.11 0.86 15.42
N TRP A 352 6.07 0.01 15.09
CA TRP A 352 5.83 -1.41 14.81
C TRP A 352 5.27 -2.15 16.03
N ILE A 353 5.85 -1.93 17.21
CA ILE A 353 5.41 -2.57 18.46
C ILE A 353 4.00 -2.10 18.83
N ASP A 354 3.73 -0.79 18.76
CA ASP A 354 2.38 -0.26 19.03
C ASP A 354 1.33 -0.85 18.08
N LEU A 355 1.64 -0.93 16.78
CA LEU A 355 0.77 -1.56 15.78
C LEU A 355 0.55 -3.04 16.07
N HIS A 356 1.61 -3.77 16.39
CA HIS A 356 1.54 -5.20 16.71
C HIS A 356 0.70 -5.46 17.97
N LYS A 357 0.85 -4.63 19.01
CA LYS A 357 0.01 -4.72 20.21
C LYS A 357 -1.44 -4.35 19.94
N ARG A 358 -1.68 -3.29 19.17
CA ARG A 358 -3.03 -2.83 18.84
C ARG A 358 -3.82 -3.86 18.04
N TYR A 359 -3.20 -4.49 17.04
CA TYR A 359 -3.89 -5.39 16.13
C TYR A 359 -3.77 -6.87 16.52
N TYR A 360 -2.69 -7.29 17.16
CA TYR A 360 -2.46 -8.69 17.54
C TYR A 360 -2.46 -8.94 19.05
N GLY A 361 -2.57 -7.90 19.89
CA GLY A 361 -2.68 -8.03 21.34
C GLY A 361 -1.40 -8.49 22.05
N LYS A 362 -0.26 -8.56 21.36
CA LYS A 362 1.01 -9.06 21.92
C LYS A 362 2.22 -8.30 21.40
N MET A 363 3.38 -8.50 22.02
CA MET A 363 4.69 -8.03 21.53
C MET A 363 5.11 -8.82 20.27
N PRO A 364 5.87 -8.23 19.33
CA PRO A 364 6.45 -9.00 18.23
C PRO A 364 7.32 -10.15 18.73
N ASP A 365 7.08 -11.34 18.15
CA ASP A 365 7.73 -12.58 18.58
C ASP A 365 9.23 -12.59 18.26
N ASP A 366 9.72 -11.73 17.35
CA ASP A 366 11.08 -11.69 16.81
C ASP A 366 11.79 -10.35 17.07
N ILE A 367 11.32 -9.57 18.05
CA ILE A 367 11.84 -8.23 18.38
C ILE A 367 13.36 -8.20 18.61
N GLU A 368 13.94 -9.27 19.14
CA GLU A 368 15.38 -9.40 19.38
C GLU A 368 16.23 -9.30 18.10
N LYS A 369 15.63 -9.61 16.94
CA LYS A 369 16.33 -9.51 15.64
C LYS A 369 16.45 -8.06 15.16
N PHE A 370 15.66 -7.14 15.72
CA PHE A 370 15.57 -5.74 15.30
C PHE A 370 16.16 -4.76 16.31
N VAL A 371 16.51 -5.21 17.52
CA VAL A 371 17.30 -4.44 18.48
C VAL A 371 18.78 -4.78 18.28
N ARG A 372 19.62 -3.80 17.94
CA ARG A 372 21.08 -4.03 17.74
C ARG A 372 21.86 -3.63 18.97
N VAL A 373 21.47 -2.53 19.60
CA VAL A 373 22.07 -1.99 20.82
C VAL A 373 20.96 -1.58 21.78
N GLU A 374 21.26 -1.44 23.07
CA GLU A 374 20.27 -1.00 24.06
C GLU A 374 19.64 0.36 23.73
N ALA A 375 20.40 1.25 23.08
CA ALA A 375 19.91 2.56 22.63
C ALA A 375 18.87 2.50 21.48
N ASP A 376 18.69 1.35 20.83
CA ASP A 376 17.60 1.14 19.86
C ASP A 376 16.24 0.98 20.57
N ILE A 377 16.23 0.67 21.87
CA ILE A 377 15.00 0.36 22.61
C ILE A 377 14.24 1.67 22.90
N PRO A 378 12.95 1.76 22.55
CA PRO A 378 12.12 2.91 22.93
C PRO A 378 12.13 3.12 24.45
N LEU A 379 12.39 4.36 24.88
CA LEU A 379 12.57 4.69 26.30
C LEU A 379 11.37 4.24 27.16
N THR A 380 10.14 4.42 26.65
CA THR A 380 8.90 4.07 27.35
C THR A 380 8.61 2.57 27.38
N MET A 381 9.35 1.75 26.64
CA MET A 381 9.13 0.30 26.51
C MET A 381 10.33 -0.52 27.02
N LYS A 382 11.32 0.13 27.63
CA LYS A 382 12.58 -0.51 28.03
C LYS A 382 12.37 -1.63 29.04
N ASP A 383 11.54 -1.40 30.05
CA ASP A 383 11.27 -2.38 31.12
C ASP A 383 10.54 -3.62 30.62
N GLU A 384 9.83 -3.52 29.50
CA GLU A 384 9.13 -4.63 28.87
C GLU A 384 10.02 -5.40 27.88
N ILE A 385 10.84 -4.68 27.10
CA ILE A 385 11.66 -5.26 26.03
C ILE A 385 12.92 -5.94 26.60
N MET A 386 13.58 -5.33 27.59
CA MET A 386 14.84 -5.87 28.14
C MET A 386 14.72 -7.29 28.69
N PRO A 387 13.67 -7.65 29.47
CA PRO A 387 13.47 -9.02 29.92
C PRO A 387 13.31 -10.03 28.76
N ILE A 388 12.64 -9.63 27.66
CA ILE A 388 12.46 -10.47 26.47
C ILE A 388 13.82 -10.74 25.81
N LEU A 389 14.62 -9.70 25.64
CA LEU A 389 15.97 -9.80 25.06
C LEU A 389 16.87 -10.72 25.90
N GLN A 390 16.85 -10.55 27.22
CA GLN A 390 17.62 -11.40 28.14
C GLN A 390 17.19 -12.87 28.05
N LYS A 391 15.87 -13.14 28.06
CA LYS A 391 15.33 -14.51 27.92
C LYS A 391 15.74 -15.17 26.60
N LYS A 392 15.94 -14.38 25.55
CA LYS A 392 16.35 -14.83 24.21
C LYS A 392 17.86 -14.86 23.99
N GLY A 393 18.67 -14.59 25.02
CA GLY A 393 20.13 -14.61 24.90
C GLY A 393 20.67 -13.53 23.95
N TRP A 394 19.95 -12.43 23.80
CA TRP A 394 20.34 -11.33 22.92
C TRP A 394 21.68 -10.72 23.34
N GLN A 395 22.48 -10.32 22.35
CA GLN A 395 23.76 -9.64 22.55
C GLN A 395 23.82 -8.38 21.70
N SER A 396 24.41 -7.32 22.25
CA SER A 396 24.65 -6.06 21.56
C SER A 396 25.57 -6.26 20.36
N ARG A 397 25.27 -5.58 19.25
CA ARG A 397 25.97 -5.66 17.97
C ARG A 397 26.33 -4.27 17.48
N GLU A 398 27.46 -4.17 16.77
CA GLU A 398 27.85 -2.91 16.14
C GLU A 398 26.90 -2.54 15.00
N ILE A 399 26.58 -1.25 14.88
CA ILE A 399 25.81 -0.74 13.73
C ILE A 399 26.77 -0.61 12.54
N PRO A 400 26.55 -1.34 11.43
CA PRO A 400 27.49 -1.38 10.32
C PRO A 400 27.36 -0.17 9.37
N ASP A 401 28.31 -0.04 8.44
CA ASP A 401 28.11 0.66 7.15
C ASP A 401 27.77 -0.39 6.08
N PRO A 402 26.51 -0.86 6.02
CA PRO A 402 26.14 -2.07 5.28
C PRO A 402 26.17 -1.86 3.77
N THR A 403 26.69 -2.86 3.07
CA THR A 403 26.63 -3.01 1.61
C THR A 403 26.67 -4.49 1.21
N LEU A 404 26.04 -4.83 0.09
CA LEU A 404 26.17 -6.12 -0.58
C LEU A 404 27.32 -6.13 -1.60
N LEU A 405 27.99 -4.99 -1.81
CA LEU A 405 28.91 -4.79 -2.91
C LEU A 405 30.36 -4.73 -2.42
N PRO A 406 31.20 -5.75 -2.73
CA PRO A 406 32.61 -5.75 -2.34
C PRO A 406 33.38 -4.52 -2.82
N ARG A 407 33.03 -3.98 -4.00
CA ARG A 407 33.65 -2.77 -4.58
C ARG A 407 33.43 -1.50 -3.75
N MET A 408 32.51 -1.52 -2.79
CA MET A 408 32.20 -0.38 -1.92
C MET A 408 33.02 -0.37 -0.62
N ILE A 409 33.84 -1.40 -0.38
CA ILE A 409 34.75 -1.43 0.77
C ILE A 409 35.73 -0.26 0.64
N ARG A 410 35.82 0.56 1.70
CA ARG A 410 36.71 1.71 1.75
C ARG A 410 38.16 1.22 1.75
N LYS A 411 38.93 1.66 0.76
CA LYS A 411 40.39 1.46 0.77
C LYS A 411 40.98 2.15 2.00
N LYS A 412 41.90 1.49 2.71
CA LYS A 412 42.66 2.15 3.77
C LYS A 412 43.49 3.26 3.14
N LYS A 413 43.52 4.45 3.75
CA LYS A 413 44.46 5.51 3.34
C LYS A 413 45.88 4.94 3.45
N GLY A 414 46.54 4.66 2.32
CA GLY A 414 47.89 4.10 2.26
C GLY A 414 48.07 2.88 1.34
N GLU A 415 47.01 2.36 0.73
CA GLU A 415 47.04 1.32 -0.32
C GLU A 415 46.46 1.80 -1.65
#